data_AF-X0Z0A7-F1
#
_entry.id   AF-X0Z0A7-F1
#
_cell.length_a   1.000
_cell.length_b   1.000
_cell.length_c   1.000
_cell.angle_alpha   90.00
_cell.angle_beta   90.00
_cell.angle_gamma   90.00
#
_symmetry.space_group_name_H-M   'P 1'
#
loop_
_entity.id
_entity.type
_entity.pdbx_description
1 polymer ?
#
loop_
_entity_poly.entity_id
_entity_poly.type
_entity_poly.pdbx_seq_one_letter_code
_entity_poly.pdbx_strand_id
1 'polypeptide(L)'
;VSYPAGLCAERVAIFYAGAKYPDVPAKTLAITAFKDQDFIDEPVTPCGSCLQTLFEHESRFNSHIRLILAGKKKIRIVDKINDLLPLVFDKTYLEG
;
A
#
# COMPACT_ATOMS: atom_id res chain seq x y z
N VAL A 1 4.37 13.20 9.61
CA VAL A 1 5.60 13.09 10.45
C VAL A 1 6.19 11.70 10.24
N SER A 2 7.47 11.61 9.84
CA SER A 2 8.21 10.36 9.62
C SER A 2 9.61 10.48 10.23
N TYR A 3 9.75 10.16 11.52
CA TYR A 3 11.03 9.85 12.17
C TYR A 3 10.74 8.86 13.31
N PRO A 4 11.49 7.75 13.44
CA PRO A 4 12.68 7.37 12.68
C PRO A 4 12.33 6.77 11.31
N ALA A 5 13.29 6.79 10.39
CA ALA A 5 13.20 6.32 9.00
C ALA A 5 13.10 4.78 8.88
N GLY A 6 12.09 4.20 9.50
CA GLY A 6 11.69 2.81 9.25
C GLY A 6 10.90 2.68 7.95
N LEU A 7 10.95 1.50 7.34
CA LEU A 7 9.99 1.14 6.29
C LEU A 7 8.62 0.93 6.94
N CYS A 8 7.58 1.48 6.32
CA CYS A 8 6.21 1.19 6.71
C CYS A 8 5.89 -0.29 6.45
N ALA A 9 4.97 -0.87 7.21
CA ALA A 9 4.64 -2.30 7.12
C ALA A 9 4.23 -2.74 5.71
N GLU A 10 3.54 -1.87 4.97
CA GLU A 10 3.10 -2.10 3.58
C GLU A 10 4.30 -2.32 2.65
N ARG A 11 5.33 -1.47 2.76
CA ARG A 11 6.55 -1.58 1.94
C ARG A 11 7.32 -2.84 2.29
N VAL A 12 7.44 -3.16 3.58
CA VAL A 12 8.09 -4.41 4.01
C VAL A 12 7.37 -5.63 3.43
N ALA A 13 6.04 -5.67 3.51
CA ALA A 13 5.24 -6.78 2.99
C ALA A 13 5.41 -6.95 1.47
N ILE A 14 5.30 -5.85 0.71
CA ILE A 14 5.43 -5.88 -0.75
C ILE A 14 6.85 -6.23 -1.19
N PHE A 15 7.88 -5.66 -0.56
CA PHE A 15 9.27 -5.98 -0.91
C PHE A 15 9.62 -7.42 -0.56
N TYR A 16 9.16 -7.93 0.59
CA TYR A 16 9.35 -9.33 0.93
C TYR A 16 8.65 -10.25 -0.07
N ALA A 17 7.40 -9.96 -0.41
CA ALA A 17 6.65 -10.73 -1.41
C ALA A 17 7.34 -10.70 -2.78
N GLY A 18 7.80 -9.53 -3.24
CA GLY A 18 8.51 -9.38 -4.51
C GLY A 18 9.90 -10.03 -4.53
N ALA A 19 10.58 -10.13 -3.38
CA ALA A 19 11.85 -10.85 -3.29
C ALA A 19 11.64 -12.38 -3.28
N LYS A 20 10.59 -12.86 -2.61
CA LYS A 20 10.31 -14.30 -2.48
C LYS A 20 9.57 -14.88 -3.69
N TYR A 21 8.71 -14.09 -4.32
CA TYR A 21 7.86 -14.47 -5.44
C TYR A 21 7.95 -13.41 -6.55
N PRO A 22 9.10 -13.28 -7.23
CA PRO A 22 9.38 -12.16 -8.13
C PRO A 22 8.44 -12.04 -9.31
N ASP A 23 7.81 -13.14 -9.74
CA ASP A 23 6.92 -13.17 -10.91
C ASP A 23 5.44 -13.34 -10.53
N VAL A 24 5.11 -13.23 -9.25
CA VAL A 24 3.73 -13.40 -8.76
C VAL A 24 3.16 -12.05 -8.31
N PRO A 25 2.07 -11.56 -8.92
CA PRO A 25 1.45 -10.31 -8.51
C PRO A 25 0.69 -10.44 -7.20
N ALA A 26 0.97 -9.55 -6.24
CA ALA A 26 0.04 -9.27 -5.16
C ALA A 26 -1.31 -8.80 -5.71
N LYS A 27 -2.41 -9.40 -5.23
CA LYS A 27 -3.79 -9.04 -5.64
C LYS A 27 -4.54 -8.27 -4.56
N THR A 28 -4.15 -8.43 -3.30
CA THR A 28 -4.83 -7.80 -2.17
C THR A 28 -3.84 -7.59 -1.03
N LEU A 29 -3.93 -6.43 -0.37
CA LEU A 29 -3.16 -6.10 0.82
C LEU A 29 -4.11 -5.65 1.94
N ALA A 30 -4.05 -6.33 3.08
CA ALA A 30 -4.79 -5.94 4.28
C ALA A 30 -3.87 -5.19 5.24
N ILE A 31 -4.33 -4.04 5.74
CA ILE A 31 -3.54 -3.12 6.56
C ILE A 31 -4.35 -2.81 7.82
N THR A 32 -3.71 -2.97 8.97
CA THR A 32 -4.23 -2.56 10.26
C THR A 32 -3.11 -1.95 11.08
N ALA A 33 -3.46 -1.19 12.11
CA ALA A 33 -2.50 -0.67 13.07
C ALA A 33 -2.82 -1.18 14.46
N PHE A 34 -1.75 -1.55 15.16
CA PHE A 34 -1.79 -2.07 16.53
C PHE A 34 -1.00 -1.12 17.42
N LYS A 35 -1.61 -0.70 18.53
CA LYS A 35 -1.07 0.29 19.47
C LYS A 35 -1.52 -0.09 20.88
N ASP A 36 -0.62 -0.01 21.86
CA ASP A 36 -0.95 -0.21 23.28
C ASP A 36 -1.68 -1.53 23.57
N GLN A 37 -1.21 -2.63 22.95
CA GLN A 37 -1.78 -3.98 23.08
C GLN A 37 -3.18 -4.18 22.48
N ASP A 38 -3.65 -3.25 21.65
CA ASP A 38 -4.94 -3.36 20.97
C ASP A 38 -4.86 -2.85 19.51
N PHE A 39 -5.86 -3.21 18.71
CA PHE A 39 -6.02 -2.63 17.38
C PHE A 39 -6.64 -1.24 17.49
N ILE A 40 -6.33 -0.35 16.55
CA ILE A 40 -6.99 0.97 16.50
C ILE A 40 -8.45 0.85 16.04
N ASP A 41 -9.30 1.77 16.51
CA ASP A 41 -10.73 1.75 16.21
C ASP A 41 -11.05 2.03 14.73
N GLU A 42 -10.43 3.08 14.18
CA GLU A 42 -10.62 3.53 12.80
C GLU A 42 -9.47 3.04 11.90
N PRO A 43 -9.73 2.75 10.62
CA PRO A 43 -8.70 2.27 9.71
C PRO A 43 -7.61 3.32 9.45
N VAL A 44 -6.34 2.88 9.44
CA VAL A 44 -5.21 3.71 9.01
C VAL A 44 -5.12 3.77 7.50
N THR A 45 -4.85 4.95 6.95
CA THR A 45 -4.58 5.15 5.53
C THR A 45 -3.09 5.01 5.23
N PRO A 46 -2.69 4.31 4.16
CA PRO A 46 -1.28 4.20 3.76
C PRO A 46 -0.68 5.59 3.50
N CYS A 47 0.61 5.76 3.80
CA CYS A 47 1.30 7.01 3.49
C CYS A 47 1.61 7.13 1.98
N GLY A 48 1.88 8.33 1.50
CA GLY A 48 2.14 8.58 0.07
C GLY A 48 3.26 7.71 -0.52
N SER A 49 4.33 7.44 0.24
CA SER A 49 5.41 6.56 -0.23
C SER A 49 4.98 5.09 -0.38
N CYS A 50 4.06 4.61 0.46
CA CYS A 50 3.48 3.28 0.33
C CYS A 50 2.57 3.22 -0.89
N LEU A 51 1.72 4.22 -1.09
CA LEU A 51 0.84 4.30 -2.26
C LEU A 51 1.64 4.30 -3.56
N GLN A 52 2.73 5.08 -3.63
CA GLN A 52 3.63 5.10 -4.79
C GLN A 52 4.28 3.72 -5.03
N THR A 53 4.79 3.07 -3.97
CA THR A 53 5.39 1.74 -4.07
C THR A 53 4.38 0.70 -4.57
N LEU A 54 3.15 0.76 -4.05
CA LEU A 54 2.07 -0.14 -4.46
C LEU A 54 1.66 0.12 -5.92
N PHE A 55 1.61 1.38 -6.35
CA PHE A 55 1.33 1.75 -7.75
C PHE A 55 2.42 1.25 -8.72
N GLU A 56 3.68 1.36 -8.34
CA GLU A 56 4.80 0.81 -9.12
C GLU A 56 4.70 -0.71 -9.24
N HIS A 57 4.27 -1.39 -8.17
CA HIS A 57 3.98 -2.81 -8.21
C HIS A 57 2.80 -3.13 -9.13
N GLU A 58 1.69 -2.39 -9.06
CA GLU A 58 0.56 -2.56 -10.01
C GLU A 58 1.02 -2.41 -11.46
N SER A 59 1.82 -1.37 -11.72
CA SER A 59 2.37 -1.06 -13.05
C SER A 59 3.30 -2.17 -13.56
N ARG A 60 4.15 -2.73 -12.69
CA ARG A 60 5.06 -3.83 -13.04
C ARG A 60 4.33 -5.07 -13.52
N PHE A 61 3.22 -5.41 -12.87
CA PHE A 61 2.47 -6.64 -13.15
C PHE A 61 1.21 -6.41 -13.99
N ASN A 62 0.90 -5.17 -14.36
CA ASN A 62 -0.35 -4.77 -15.00
C ASN A 62 -1.59 -5.33 -14.28
N SER A 63 -1.61 -5.21 -12.95
CA SER A 63 -2.62 -5.82 -12.09
C SER A 63 -2.93 -4.94 -10.88
N HIS A 64 -4.21 -4.69 -10.64
CA HIS A 64 -4.65 -3.96 -9.46
C HIS A 64 -4.41 -4.71 -8.14
N ILE A 65 -4.09 -3.96 -7.08
CA ILE A 65 -3.99 -4.40 -5.70
C ILE A 65 -5.18 -3.79 -4.93
N ARG A 66 -6.10 -4.66 -4.52
CA ARG A 66 -7.17 -4.27 -3.61
C ARG A 66 -6.62 -4.01 -2.21
N LEU A 67 -6.93 -2.86 -1.63
CA LEU A 67 -6.54 -2.52 -0.26
C LEU A 67 -7.72 -2.74 0.70
N ILE A 68 -7.45 -3.44 1.80
CA ILE A 68 -8.39 -3.64 2.90
C ILE A 68 -7.80 -2.92 4.12
N LEU A 69 -8.33 -1.75 4.45
CA LEU A 69 -7.91 -0.97 5.61
C LEU A 69 -8.84 -1.31 6.78
N ALA A 70 -8.31 -1.97 7.80
CA ALA A 70 -9.07 -2.50 8.92
C ALA A 70 -8.75 -1.76 10.22
N GLY A 71 -9.77 -1.16 10.82
CA GLY A 71 -9.83 -0.83 12.24
C GLY A 71 -10.87 -1.72 12.94
N LYS A 72 -10.90 -1.72 14.26
CA LYS A 72 -11.82 -2.56 15.06
C LYS A 72 -13.29 -2.29 14.74
N LYS A 73 -13.64 -1.02 14.53
CA LYS A 73 -15.03 -0.59 14.35
C LYS A 73 -15.42 -0.46 12.88
N LYS A 74 -14.42 -0.38 11.98
CA LYS A 74 -14.67 -0.05 10.58
C LYS A 74 -13.62 -0.66 9.66
N ILE A 75 -14.10 -1.19 8.54
CA ILE A 75 -13.28 -1.63 7.43
C ILE A 75 -13.56 -0.70 6.25
N ARG A 76 -12.50 -0.23 5.59
CA ARG A 76 -12.57 0.52 4.34
C ARG A 76 -11.87 -0.28 3.26
N ILE A 77 -12.56 -0.48 2.15
CA ILE A 77 -12.04 -1.20 0.99
C ILE A 77 -11.78 -0.18 -0.11
N VAL A 78 -10.63 -0.33 -0.77
CA VAL A 78 -10.23 0.47 -1.92
C VAL A 78 -9.81 -0.50 -3.01
N ASP A 79 -10.51 -0.48 -4.14
CA ASP A 79 -10.26 -1.45 -5.21
C ASP A 79 -9.12 -1.03 -6.14
N LYS A 80 -8.81 0.28 -6.22
CA LYS A 80 -7.72 0.82 -7.04
C LYS A 80 -6.91 1.87 -6.28
N ILE A 81 -5.59 1.80 -6.40
CA ILE A 81 -4.69 2.75 -5.73
C ILE A 81 -4.93 4.19 -6.22
N ASN A 82 -5.28 4.37 -7.49
CA ASN A 82 -5.61 5.67 -8.08
C ASN A 82 -6.76 6.40 -7.35
N ASP A 83 -7.64 5.69 -6.64
CA ASP A 83 -8.69 6.32 -5.82
C ASP A 83 -8.12 7.05 -4.60
N LEU A 84 -6.91 6.70 -4.17
CA LEU A 84 -6.17 7.35 -3.07
C LEU A 84 -5.05 8.27 -3.58
N LEU A 85 -4.63 8.11 -4.83
CA LEU A 85 -3.54 8.87 -5.45
C LEU A 85 -3.96 9.31 -6.87
N PRO A 86 -4.87 10.29 -7.00
CA PRO A 86 -5.45 10.68 -8.29
C PRO A 86 -4.45 11.37 -9.23
N LEU A 87 -3.40 11.96 -8.68
CA LEU A 87 -2.31 12.63 -9.41
C LEU A 87 -1.01 11.84 -9.22
N VAL A 88 -1.05 10.56 -9.58
CA VAL A 88 0.09 9.66 -9.45
C VAL A 88 1.23 10.08 -10.37
N PHE A 89 2.46 10.05 -9.86
CA PHE A 89 3.65 10.22 -10.68
C PHE A 89 3.98 8.87 -11.34
N ASP A 90 3.87 8.82 -12.67
CA ASP A 90 4.18 7.64 -13.47
C ASP A 90 5.29 7.92 -14.50
N LYS A 91 5.60 6.92 -15.33
CA LYS A 91 6.67 7.03 -16.33
C LYS A 91 6.41 8.09 -17.40
N THR A 92 5.16 8.46 -17.67
CA THR A 92 4.82 9.44 -18.71
C THR A 92 5.36 10.83 -18.40
N TYR A 93 5.56 11.15 -17.12
CA TYR A 93 6.19 12.40 -16.68
C TYR A 93 7.69 12.47 -16.99
N LEU A 94 8.31 11.34 -17.34
CA LEU A 94 9.73 11.26 -17.70
C LEU A 94 9.95 11.20 -19.22
N GLU A 95 8.88 11.08 -20.01
CA GLU A 95 8.94 11.04 -21.46
C GLU A 95 8.88 12.48 -22.02
N GLY A 96 9.89 12.85 -22.80
CA GLY A 96 10.03 14.15 -23.47
C GLY A 96 10.48 13.98 -24.91
#